data_AF-A0A3A4YNV3-F1
#
_entry.id   AF-A0A3A4YNV3-F1
#
_cell.length_a   1.000
_cell.length_b   1.000
_cell.length_c   1.000
_cell.angle_alpha   90.00
_cell.angle_beta   90.00
_cell.angle_gamma   90.00
#
_symmetry.space_group_name_H-M   'P 1'
#
loop_
_entity.id
_entity.type
_entity.pdbx_description
1 polymer ?
#
loop_
_entity_poly.entity_id
_entity_poly.type
_entity_poly.pdbx_seq_one_letter_code
_entity_poly.pdbx_strand_id
1 'polypeptide(L)'
;MDEIKPIELDKVQCYPLRERRSLVNSEAFATRWTKGGRFSAWLERLPCILAAKDLIEIIDRIAIAATSGRTIILAMGAHSIKVGLSPII
;
A
#
# COMPACT_ATOMS: atom_id res chain seq x y z
N MET A 1 3.01 -21.08 -37.95
CA MET A 1 3.32 -20.22 -36.79
C MET A 1 4.82 -20.15 -36.77
N ASP A 2 5.39 -19.01 -37.15
CA ASP A 2 6.84 -18.90 -37.32
C ASP A 2 7.54 -19.18 -35.98
N GLU A 3 8.62 -19.94 -36.08
CA GLU A 3 9.43 -20.33 -34.93
C GLU A 3 10.14 -19.09 -34.37
N ILE A 4 9.76 -18.67 -33.17
CA ILE A 4 10.35 -17.50 -32.53
C ILE A 4 11.79 -17.84 -32.12
N LYS A 5 12.77 -17.23 -32.79
CA LYS A 5 14.17 -17.33 -32.37
C LYS A 5 14.37 -16.71 -30.98
N PRO A 6 15.03 -17.41 -30.03
CA PRO A 6 15.40 -16.84 -28.74
C PRO A 6 16.29 -15.59 -28.88
N ILE A 7 16.19 -14.68 -27.92
CA ILE A 7 17.05 -13.50 -27.85
C ILE A 7 18.51 -13.90 -27.53
N GLU A 8 19.47 -13.31 -28.23
CA GLU A 8 20.90 -13.47 -27.95
C GLU A 8 21.28 -12.72 -26.66
N LEU A 9 22.02 -13.38 -25.77
CA LEU A 9 22.37 -12.84 -24.43
C LEU A 9 23.84 -12.49 -24.28
N ASP A 10 24.63 -12.56 -25.35
CA ASP A 10 26.09 -12.49 -25.38
C ASP A 10 26.64 -11.16 -24.83
N LYS A 11 25.81 -10.12 -24.86
CA LYS A 11 26.12 -8.76 -24.38
C LYS A 11 25.55 -8.44 -23.00
N VAL A 12 24.87 -9.40 -22.36
CA VAL A 12 24.31 -9.20 -21.01
C VAL A 12 25.43 -9.22 -19.98
N GLN A 13 25.52 -8.15 -19.21
CA GLN A 13 26.45 -8.07 -18.07
C GLN A 13 25.73 -8.47 -16.79
N CYS A 14 26.24 -9.50 -16.14
CA CYS A 14 25.79 -9.93 -14.82
C CYS A 14 26.52 -9.15 -13.74
N TYR A 15 25.81 -8.84 -12.66
CA TYR A 15 26.39 -8.24 -11.45
C TYR A 15 25.83 -8.97 -10.21
N PRO A 16 26.59 -9.02 -9.11
CA PRO A 16 26.12 -9.64 -7.88
C PRO A 16 24.86 -8.97 -7.34
N LEU A 17 23.83 -9.75 -7.01
CA LEU A 17 22.56 -9.21 -6.49
C LEU A 17 22.75 -8.35 -5.22
N ARG A 18 23.78 -8.67 -4.41
CA ARG A 18 24.15 -7.91 -3.21
C ARG A 18 24.60 -6.46 -3.49
N GLU A 19 25.06 -6.18 -4.70
CA GLU A 19 25.48 -4.84 -5.13
C GLU A 19 24.30 -4.01 -5.65
N ARG A 20 23.15 -4.66 -5.88
CA ARG A 20 21.93 -3.97 -6.30
C ARG A 20 21.42 -3.08 -5.16
N ARG A 21 21.37 -1.78 -5.38
CA ARG A 21 20.62 -0.87 -4.52
C ARG A 21 19.14 -1.26 -4.54
N SER A 22 18.63 -1.82 -3.45
CA SER A 22 17.22 -2.18 -3.31
C SER A 22 16.45 -1.01 -2.70
N LEU A 23 15.33 -0.64 -3.33
CA LEU A 23 14.45 0.43 -2.84
C LEU A 23 13.57 -0.02 -1.66
N VAL A 24 13.40 -1.33 -1.51
CA VAL A 24 12.62 -1.97 -0.44
C VAL A 24 13.47 -3.09 0.15
N ASN A 25 13.46 -3.19 1.47
CA ASN A 25 14.10 -4.25 2.24
C ASN A 25 13.06 -4.99 3.09
N SER A 26 13.46 -6.10 3.69
CA SER A 26 12.57 -6.93 4.52
C SER A 26 12.02 -6.20 5.74
N GLU A 27 12.76 -5.19 6.23
CA GLU A 27 12.37 -4.39 7.40
C GLU A 27 11.17 -3.50 7.10
N ALA A 28 10.91 -3.18 5.83
CA ALA A 28 9.75 -2.41 5.39
C ALA A 28 8.47 -3.25 5.26
N PHE A 29 8.53 -4.57 5.46
CA PHE A 29 7.38 -5.45 5.31
C PHE A 29 6.43 -5.34 6.50
N ALA A 30 5.17 -5.70 6.25
CA ALA A 30 4.17 -5.83 7.29
C ALA A 30 4.57 -6.94 8.28
N THR A 31 4.16 -6.79 9.54
CA THR A 31 4.32 -7.89 10.51
C THR A 31 3.16 -8.87 10.41
N ARG A 32 3.40 -10.12 10.84
CA ARG A 32 2.42 -11.20 10.71
C ARG A 32 1.14 -10.90 11.49
N TRP A 33 0.00 -11.29 10.96
CA TRP A 33 -1.28 -11.23 11.67
C TRP A 33 -1.33 -12.23 12.84
N THR A 34 -2.01 -11.85 13.93
CA THR A 34 -2.24 -12.72 15.09
C THR A 34 -3.73 -12.99 15.21
N LYS A 35 -4.13 -14.27 15.22
CA LYS A 35 -5.54 -14.65 15.39
C LYS A 35 -6.10 -14.04 16.69
N GLY A 36 -7.30 -13.47 16.60
CA GLY A 36 -7.93 -12.76 17.73
C GLY A 36 -7.41 -11.33 17.94
N GLY A 37 -6.53 -10.84 17.07
CA GLY A 37 -6.06 -9.46 17.11
C GLY A 37 -7.17 -8.44 16.86
N ARG A 38 -6.93 -7.22 17.33
CA ARG A 38 -7.81 -6.07 17.07
C ARG A 38 -7.57 -5.54 15.66
N PHE A 39 -8.59 -4.94 15.05
CA PHE A 39 -8.43 -4.25 13.77
C PHE A 39 -7.40 -3.10 13.84
N SER A 40 -7.31 -2.39 14.96
CA SER A 40 -6.26 -1.37 15.17
C SER A 40 -4.85 -1.97 15.05
N ALA A 41 -4.63 -3.14 15.65
CA ALA A 41 -3.37 -3.85 15.54
C ALA A 41 -3.11 -4.36 14.12
N TRP A 42 -4.13 -4.58 13.29
CA TRP A 42 -3.91 -4.87 11.87
C TRP A 42 -3.45 -3.61 11.12
N LEU A 43 -4.10 -2.47 11.37
CA LEU A 43 -3.78 -1.20 10.72
C LEU A 43 -2.36 -0.73 11.06
N GLU A 44 -1.96 -0.82 12.33
CA GLU A 44 -0.60 -0.50 12.81
C GLU A 44 0.49 -1.38 12.20
N ARG A 45 0.14 -2.57 11.69
CA ARG A 45 1.08 -3.52 11.10
C ARG A 45 1.24 -3.36 9.59
N LEU A 46 0.45 -2.48 8.95
CA LEU A 46 0.60 -2.20 7.53
C LEU A 46 2.00 -1.64 7.24
N PRO A 47 2.57 -1.95 6.08
CA PRO A 47 3.91 -1.50 5.75
C PRO A 47 3.88 -0.01 5.37
N CYS A 48 4.86 0.77 5.82
CA CYS A 48 4.94 2.20 5.48
C CYS A 48 5.51 2.47 4.08
N ILE A 49 5.03 1.75 3.06
CA ILE A 49 5.42 1.90 1.65
C ILE A 49 4.20 1.81 0.73
N LEU A 50 4.30 2.41 -0.46
CA LEU A 50 3.27 2.37 -1.50
C LEU A 50 1.88 2.81 -0.96
N ALA A 51 0.79 2.20 -1.44
CA ALA A 51 -0.57 2.56 -1.06
C ALA A 51 -0.86 2.46 0.46
N ALA A 52 -0.13 1.61 1.18
CA ALA A 52 -0.29 1.50 2.64
C ALA A 52 0.23 2.75 3.36
N LYS A 53 1.33 3.35 2.87
CA LYS A 53 1.80 4.65 3.35
C LYS A 53 0.76 5.74 3.10
N ASP A 54 0.22 5.81 1.88
CA ASP A 54 -0.77 6.82 1.51
C ASP A 54 -2.04 6.68 2.35
N LEU A 55 -2.49 5.44 2.61
CA LEU A 55 -3.63 5.16 3.47
C LEU A 55 -3.41 5.65 4.91
N ILE A 56 -2.26 5.32 5.51
CA ILE A 56 -1.92 5.74 6.89
C ILE A 56 -1.88 7.26 6.96
N GLU A 57 -1.22 7.93 6.01
CA GLU A 57 -1.13 9.38 6.00
C GLU A 57 -2.51 10.05 5.89
N ILE A 58 -3.38 9.56 5.01
CA ILE A 58 -4.74 10.11 4.87
C ILE A 58 -5.56 9.89 6.16
N ILE A 59 -5.48 8.71 6.76
CA ILE A 59 -6.15 8.40 8.04
C ILE A 59 -5.72 9.40 9.11
N ASP A 60 -4.42 9.60 9.30
CA ASP A 60 -3.89 10.51 10.32
C ASP A 60 -4.34 11.94 10.09
N ARG A 61 -4.29 12.42 8.84
CA ARG A 61 -4.72 13.79 8.50
C ARG A 61 -6.20 14.01 8.75
N ILE A 62 -7.05 13.06 8.36
CA ILE A 62 -8.50 13.09 8.59
C ILE A 62 -8.79 13.06 10.10
N ALA A 63 -8.14 12.17 10.85
CA ALA A 63 -8.32 12.05 12.30
C ALA A 63 -7.92 13.34 13.03
N ILE A 64 -6.79 13.94 12.67
CA ILE A 64 -6.34 15.23 13.22
C ILE A 64 -7.33 16.34 12.89
N ALA A 65 -7.80 16.42 11.64
CA ALA A 65 -8.78 17.43 11.24
C ALA A 65 -10.09 17.30 12.03
N ALA A 66 -10.61 16.08 12.16
CA ALA A 66 -11.85 15.80 12.88
C ALA A 66 -11.72 16.13 14.39
N THR A 67 -10.65 15.67 15.04
CA THR A 67 -10.40 15.95 16.46
C THR A 67 -10.12 17.42 16.75
N SER A 68 -9.61 18.16 15.76
CA SER A 68 -9.39 19.60 15.85
C SER A 68 -10.64 20.44 15.48
N GLY A 69 -11.79 19.80 15.24
CA GLY A 69 -13.04 20.50 14.87
C GLY A 69 -12.99 21.19 13.50
N ARG A 70 -12.14 20.73 12.58
CA ARG A 70 -12.03 21.29 11.22
C ARG A 70 -13.04 20.63 10.28
N THR A 71 -13.51 21.41 9.30
CA THR A 71 -14.37 20.91 8.24
C THR A 71 -13.63 19.93 7.33
N ILE A 72 -14.24 18.78 7.04
CA ILE A 72 -13.75 17.78 6.10
C ILE A 72 -14.74 17.70 4.93
N ILE A 73 -14.25 17.92 3.72
CA ILE A 73 -15.05 17.84 2.50
C ILE A 73 -14.70 16.53 1.78
N LEU A 74 -15.66 15.60 1.70
CA LEU A 74 -15.50 14.35 0.98
C LEU A 74 -16.16 14.46 -0.41
N ALA A 75 -15.34 14.44 -1.46
CA ALA A 75 -15.82 14.31 -2.84
C ALA A 75 -15.64 12.87 -3.30
N MET A 76 -16.73 12.21 -3.69
CA MET A 76 -16.72 10.81 -4.12
C MET A 76 -17.84 10.52 -5.13
N GLY A 77 -17.66 9.47 -5.93
CA GLY A 77 -18.73 8.97 -6.80
C GLY A 77 -19.78 8.15 -6.04
N ALA A 78 -20.96 7.96 -6.65
CA ALA A 78 -22.07 7.21 -6.04
C ALA A 78 -21.79 5.73 -5.73
N HIS A 79 -20.65 5.19 -6.17
CA HIS A 79 -20.28 3.79 -5.99
C HIS A 79 -20.17 3.40 -4.52
N SER A 80 -19.61 4.24 -3.64
CA SER A 80 -19.47 3.89 -2.22
C SER A 80 -20.84 3.76 -1.54
N ILE A 81 -21.83 4.55 -1.96
CA ILE A 81 -23.22 4.44 -1.50
C ILE A 81 -23.84 3.12 -2.00
N LYS A 82 -23.68 2.80 -3.28
CA LYS A 82 -24.22 1.59 -3.90
C LYS A 82 -23.70 0.29 -3.26
N VAL A 83 -22.46 0.28 -2.77
CA VAL A 83 -21.89 -0.89 -2.07
C VAL A 83 -22.18 -0.91 -0.56
N GLY A 84 -23.07 -0.04 -0.07
CA GLY A 84 -23.59 -0.09 1.29
C GLY A 84 -22.81 0.72 2.33
N LEU A 85 -21.91 1.62 1.93
CA LEU A 85 -21.13 2.44 2.87
C LEU A 85 -21.86 3.69 3.39
N SER A 86 -23.11 3.91 2.96
CA SER A 86 -23.95 5.05 3.38
C SER A 86 -24.14 5.24 4.90
N PRO A 87 -24.09 4.21 5.77
CA PRO A 87 -24.18 4.43 7.22
C PRO A 87 -22.90 4.99 7.85
N ILE A 88 -21.78 4.94 7.11
CA ILE A 88 -20.44 5.30 7.59
C ILE A 88 -19.95 6.60 6.94
N ILE A 89 -20.46 6.90 5.75
CA ILE A 89 -20.19 8.13 4.99
C ILE A 89 -21.41 9.04 5.08
#